data_AF-A0A314UZ74-F1
#
_entry.id   AF-A0A314UZ74-F1
#
_cell.length_a   1.000
_cell.length_b   1.000
_cell.length_c   1.000
_cell.angle_alpha   90.00
_cell.angle_beta   90.00
_cell.angle_gamma   90.00
#
_symmetry.space_group_name_H-M   'P 1'
#
loop_
_entity.id
_entity.type
_entity.pdbx_description
1 polymer ?
#
loop_
_entity_poly.entity_id
_entity_poly.type
_entity_poly.pdbx_seq_one_letter_code
_entity_poly.pdbx_strand_id
1 'polypeptide(L)'
;MTPELSSSLFAKAKEIGMMSQGYVWILTNGVVNHLWSMRSVVLNSMQGVLGVETEVPITMELTNFRMKWKRQFQQDNPAIIDFDCDVFGLRAYDAAFALALAVEQVGNASFDFQKRNPSFNSTDLDTFKASQYGPKLVRALSNTTFKGLAGEFSLKDGQLQPSTFKIVNVNGNGVSSVAFWTPETGMVKTLNSTNISILSTSEKFDLIPIIWPGGLLSVPKGWEIPTNGKRLKIGVPVKVAFTEFVKVAKNLSTNTTDVTGFSIDVFKAALEVLPYDLPFDFIPFAKPDGTSAGTYNDLVYQVYLEEFDAVVGDINYYSK
;
A
#
# COMPACT_ATOMS: atom_id res chain seq x y z
N MET A 1 8.61 -7.28 8.44
CA MET A 1 8.80 -8.32 7.40
C MET A 1 10.18 -8.13 6.79
N THR A 2 10.96 -9.20 6.62
CA THR A 2 12.31 -9.09 6.02
C THR A 2 12.22 -9.12 4.48
N PRO A 3 13.27 -8.65 3.77
CA PRO A 3 13.36 -8.77 2.31
C PRO A 3 13.14 -10.19 1.78
N GLU A 4 13.63 -11.23 2.46
CA GLU A 4 13.52 -12.63 2.05
C GLU A 4 12.09 -13.16 2.18
N LEU A 5 11.43 -12.82 3.30
CA LEU A 5 10.02 -13.16 3.51
C LEU A 5 9.13 -12.46 2.47
N SER A 6 9.41 -11.19 2.18
CA SER A 6 8.71 -10.45 1.12
C SER A 6 8.90 -11.14 -0.23
N SER A 7 10.14 -11.51 -0.56
CA SER A 7 10.46 -12.21 -1.82
C SER A 7 9.66 -13.51 -1.96
N SER A 8 9.60 -14.31 -0.89
CA SER A 8 8.85 -15.56 -0.86
C SER A 8 7.34 -15.35 -0.99
N LEU A 9 6.82 -14.32 -0.33
CA LEU A 9 5.41 -13.93 -0.39
C LEU A 9 5.00 -13.57 -1.83
N PHE A 10 5.74 -12.69 -2.50
CA PHE A 10 5.38 -12.25 -3.85
C PHE A 10 5.60 -13.34 -4.90
N ALA A 11 6.58 -14.22 -4.71
CA ALA A 11 6.71 -15.42 -5.53
C ALA A 11 5.44 -16.29 -5.44
N LYS A 12 4.92 -16.51 -4.22
CA LYS A 12 3.66 -17.26 -4.02
C LYS A 12 2.44 -16.51 -4.50
N ALA A 13 2.32 -15.22 -4.23
CA ALA A 13 1.22 -14.38 -4.71
C ALA A 13 1.12 -14.42 -6.25
N LYS A 14 2.27 -14.37 -6.94
CA LYS A 14 2.32 -14.50 -8.40
C LYS A 14 1.90 -15.89 -8.86
N GLU A 15 2.35 -16.95 -8.20
CA GLU A 15 1.99 -18.34 -8.50
C GLU A 15 0.47 -18.57 -8.42
N ILE A 16 -0.20 -17.98 -7.43
CA ILE A 16 -1.65 -18.12 -7.22
C ILE A 16 -2.48 -17.04 -7.93
N GLY A 17 -1.87 -16.22 -8.79
CA GLY A 17 -2.58 -15.23 -9.61
C GLY A 17 -2.91 -13.90 -8.91
N MET A 18 -2.49 -13.67 -7.66
CA MET A 18 -2.73 -12.42 -6.92
C MET A 18 -1.81 -11.25 -7.34
N MET A 19 -1.02 -11.43 -8.40
CA MET A 19 -0.24 -10.37 -9.07
C MET A 19 -0.84 -9.98 -10.43
N SER A 20 -2.08 -10.40 -10.69
CA SER A 20 -2.83 -10.05 -11.90
C SER A 20 -3.60 -8.74 -11.74
N GLN A 21 -4.30 -8.33 -12.80
CA GLN A 21 -5.19 -7.17 -12.80
C GLN A 21 -6.18 -7.26 -11.64
N GLY A 22 -6.55 -6.11 -11.04
CA GLY A 22 -7.50 -6.06 -9.92
C GLY A 22 -6.85 -6.04 -8.54
N TYR A 23 -5.59 -6.46 -8.41
CA TYR A 23 -4.86 -6.48 -7.13
C TYR A 23 -4.10 -5.19 -6.86
N VAL A 24 -4.01 -4.83 -5.58
CA VAL A 24 -3.19 -3.72 -5.07
C VAL A 24 -2.30 -4.22 -3.94
N TRP A 25 -1.01 -3.91 -4.05
CA TRP A 25 0.00 -4.27 -3.05
C TRP A 25 0.79 -3.02 -2.64
N ILE A 26 0.92 -2.83 -1.32
CA ILE A 26 1.66 -1.71 -0.74
C ILE A 26 2.71 -2.25 0.23
N LEU A 27 3.94 -1.80 0.06
CA LEU A 27 5.08 -2.15 0.90
C LEU A 27 5.53 -0.99 1.77
N THR A 28 5.84 -1.31 3.03
CA THR A 28 6.44 -0.38 3.99
C THR A 28 7.94 -0.21 3.73
N ASN A 29 8.50 0.89 4.22
CA ASN A 29 9.93 1.20 4.13
C ASN A 29 10.88 0.10 4.61
N GLY A 30 10.48 -0.73 5.58
CA GLY A 30 11.28 -1.88 6.03
C GLY A 30 11.66 -2.87 4.93
N VAL A 31 10.90 -2.96 3.83
CA VAL A 31 11.25 -3.78 2.66
C VAL A 31 11.73 -2.92 1.50
N VAL A 32 11.07 -1.77 1.29
CA VAL A 32 11.28 -0.91 0.13
C VAL A 32 12.69 -0.34 0.10
N ASN A 33 13.27 -0.02 1.26
CA ASN A 33 14.64 0.46 1.38
C ASN A 33 15.69 -0.57 0.87
N HIS A 34 15.30 -1.84 0.67
CA HIS A 34 16.16 -2.90 0.15
C HIS A 34 15.82 -3.32 -1.29
N LEU A 35 14.75 -2.78 -1.91
CA LEU A 35 14.30 -3.24 -3.24
C LEU A 35 15.41 -3.14 -4.30
N TRP A 36 16.21 -2.08 -4.26
CA TRP A 36 17.32 -1.86 -5.19
C TRP A 36 18.41 -2.94 -5.11
N SER A 37 18.54 -3.61 -3.97
CA SER A 37 19.48 -4.72 -3.76
C SER A 37 18.88 -6.09 -4.08
N MET A 38 17.58 -6.17 -4.33
CA MET A 38 16.93 -7.43 -4.66
C MET A 38 17.30 -7.89 -6.07
N ARG A 39 17.40 -9.21 -6.23
CA ARG A 39 17.65 -9.81 -7.54
C ARG A 39 16.50 -9.48 -8.49
N SER A 40 16.81 -9.26 -9.77
CA SER A 40 15.80 -8.96 -10.81
C SER A 40 14.65 -9.97 -10.86
N VAL A 41 14.94 -11.26 -10.65
CA VAL A 41 13.92 -12.33 -10.58
C VAL A 41 12.88 -12.06 -9.49
N VAL A 42 13.30 -11.51 -8.35
CA VAL A 42 12.43 -11.13 -7.24
C VAL A 42 11.60 -9.90 -7.62
N LEU A 43 12.22 -8.85 -8.17
CA LEU A 43 11.50 -7.65 -8.64
C LEU A 43 10.45 -7.99 -9.71
N ASN A 44 10.74 -8.97 -10.58
CA ASN A 44 9.79 -9.48 -11.58
C ASN A 44 8.58 -10.20 -10.96
N SER A 45 8.64 -10.61 -9.69
CA SER A 45 7.48 -11.13 -8.96
C SER A 45 6.62 -10.01 -8.35
N MET A 46 7.16 -8.80 -8.22
CA MET A 46 6.57 -7.64 -7.56
C MET A 46 6.07 -6.58 -8.55
N GLN A 47 5.76 -6.95 -9.78
CA GLN A 47 5.35 -5.99 -10.80
C GLN A 47 4.07 -5.25 -10.40
N GLY A 48 4.14 -3.93 -10.43
CA GLY A 48 3.04 -3.03 -10.08
C GLY A 48 2.84 -2.81 -8.58
N VAL A 49 3.73 -3.34 -7.72
CA VAL A 49 3.71 -3.08 -6.28
C VAL A 49 4.07 -1.61 -6.01
N LEU A 50 3.35 -0.98 -5.09
CA LEU A 50 3.71 0.33 -4.54
C LEU A 50 4.53 0.17 -3.27
N GLY A 51 5.46 1.09 -3.04
CA GLY A 51 6.32 1.09 -1.88
C GLY A 51 6.54 2.50 -1.32
N VAL A 52 6.83 2.57 -0.04
CA VAL A 52 7.30 3.77 0.65
C VAL A 52 8.78 3.60 0.96
N GLU A 53 9.66 4.36 0.31
CA GLU A 53 11.10 4.40 0.57
C GLU A 53 11.44 5.59 1.46
N THR A 54 12.41 5.44 2.38
CA THR A 54 12.89 6.58 3.17
C THR A 54 13.84 7.41 2.33
N GLU A 55 13.52 8.68 2.09
CA GLU A 55 14.38 9.56 1.30
C GLU A 55 15.53 10.05 2.16
N VAL A 56 16.76 9.79 1.72
CA VAL A 56 17.98 10.28 2.34
C VAL A 56 18.67 11.22 1.35
N PRO A 57 18.87 12.51 1.68
CA PRO A 57 19.57 13.44 0.81
C PRO A 57 20.97 12.94 0.45
N ILE A 58 21.28 12.86 -0.84
CA ILE A 58 22.61 12.46 -1.30
C ILE A 58 23.55 13.65 -1.10
N THR A 59 24.38 13.57 -0.04
CA THR A 59 25.45 14.54 0.20
C THR A 59 26.82 13.97 -0.15
N MET A 60 27.82 14.85 -0.25
CA MET A 60 29.20 14.42 -0.49
C MET A 60 29.74 13.58 0.68
N GLU A 61 29.37 13.94 1.91
CA GLU A 61 29.72 13.20 3.13
C GLU A 61 29.15 11.78 3.11
N LEU A 62 27.87 11.63 2.75
CA LEU A 62 27.24 10.33 2.63
C LEU A 62 27.89 9.49 1.53
N THR A 63 28.20 10.09 0.38
CA THR A 63 28.87 9.41 -0.73
C THR A 63 30.24 8.89 -0.30
N ASN A 64 31.03 9.73 0.37
CA ASN A 64 32.34 9.37 0.91
C ASN A 64 32.26 8.28 1.99
N PHE A 65 31.27 8.37 2.88
CA PHE A 65 31.01 7.36 3.89
C PHE A 65 30.69 6.01 3.26
N ARG A 66 29.75 5.95 2.29
CA ARG A 66 29.36 4.72 1.60
C ARG A 66 30.55 4.05 0.91
N MET A 67 31.42 4.82 0.25
CA MET A 67 32.64 4.29 -0.36
C MET A 67 33.59 3.66 0.67
N LYS A 68 33.85 4.35 1.79
CA LYS A 68 34.71 3.84 2.85
C LYS A 68 34.11 2.61 3.53
N TRP A 69 32.83 2.67 3.86
CA TRP A 69 32.08 1.59 4.48
C TRP A 69 32.10 0.34 3.61
N LYS A 70 31.74 0.45 2.32
CA LYS A 70 31.72 -0.67 1.38
C LYS A 70 33.10 -1.33 1.27
N ARG A 71 34.18 -0.54 1.19
CA ARG A 71 35.54 -1.05 1.17
C ARG A 71 35.90 -1.82 2.44
N GLN A 72 35.65 -1.24 3.61
CA GLN A 72 35.97 -1.88 4.89
C GLN A 72 35.13 -3.15 5.11
N PHE A 73 33.83 -3.06 4.87
CA PHE A 73 32.90 -4.18 5.03
C PHE A 73 33.30 -5.37 4.15
N GLN A 74 33.71 -5.13 2.89
CA GLN A 74 34.18 -6.17 1.99
C GLN A 74 35.47 -6.84 2.47
N GLN A 75 36.38 -6.08 3.09
CA GLN A 75 37.61 -6.62 3.67
C GLN A 75 37.31 -7.55 4.84
N ASP A 76 36.37 -7.14 5.71
CA ASP A 76 35.99 -7.91 6.90
C ASP A 76 35.06 -9.09 6.55
N ASN A 77 34.31 -9.00 5.45
CA ASN A 77 33.34 -10.00 5.00
C ASN A 77 33.53 -10.39 3.52
N PRO A 78 34.62 -11.09 3.15
CA PRO A 78 34.94 -11.37 1.75
C PRO A 78 33.88 -12.19 0.99
N ALA A 79 33.07 -12.97 1.71
CA ALA A 79 32.02 -13.82 1.12
C ALA A 79 30.73 -13.06 0.77
N ILE A 80 30.51 -11.87 1.34
CA ILE A 80 29.33 -11.05 1.06
C ILE A 80 29.67 -10.15 -0.12
N ILE A 81 28.84 -10.21 -1.17
CA ILE A 81 29.05 -9.44 -2.40
C ILE A 81 28.03 -8.32 -2.46
N ASP A 82 28.51 -7.13 -2.80
CA ASP A 82 27.68 -5.96 -3.14
C ASP A 82 26.69 -5.53 -2.04
N PHE A 83 27.18 -5.52 -0.78
CA PHE A 83 26.44 -4.96 0.34
C PHE A 83 26.29 -3.44 0.20
N ASP A 84 25.06 -2.95 0.31
CA ASP A 84 24.77 -1.51 0.40
C ASP A 84 24.31 -1.14 1.82
N CYS A 85 24.75 0.02 2.28
CA CYS A 85 24.38 0.54 3.59
C CYS A 85 23.02 1.23 3.47
N ASP A 86 22.00 0.55 3.97
CA ASP A 86 20.63 1.06 3.98
C ASP A 86 20.44 2.25 4.94
N VAL A 87 19.25 2.85 4.91
CA VAL A 87 18.92 3.97 5.79
C VAL A 87 18.96 3.59 7.29
N PHE A 88 18.74 2.33 7.65
CA PHE A 88 18.79 1.90 9.04
C PHE A 88 20.22 1.88 9.56
N GLY A 89 21.19 1.45 8.74
CA GLY A 89 22.61 1.57 9.00
C GLY A 89 23.06 3.02 9.13
N LEU A 90 22.58 3.90 8.25
CA LEU A 90 22.86 5.34 8.36
C LEU A 90 22.28 5.93 9.66
N ARG A 91 21.07 5.56 10.04
CA ARG A 91 20.46 5.98 11.32
C ARG A 91 21.20 5.43 12.53
N ALA A 92 21.73 4.22 12.46
CA ALA A 92 22.56 3.66 13.53
C ALA A 92 23.86 4.45 13.71
N TYR A 93 24.50 4.86 12.60
CA TYR A 93 25.65 5.75 12.64
C TYR A 93 25.31 7.09 13.31
N ASP A 94 24.23 7.74 12.87
CA ASP A 94 23.80 9.03 13.43
C ASP A 94 23.41 8.90 14.92
N ALA A 95 22.77 7.81 15.31
CA ALA A 95 22.42 7.56 16.71
C ALA A 95 23.67 7.39 17.61
N ALA A 96 24.70 6.69 17.12
CA ALA A 96 25.97 6.56 17.83
C ALA A 96 26.69 7.92 17.94
N PHE A 97 26.65 8.72 16.87
CA PHE A 97 27.21 10.08 16.85
C PHE A 97 26.48 11.01 17.82
N ALA A 98 25.15 10.95 17.86
CA ALA A 98 24.32 11.70 18.80
C ALA A 98 24.66 11.35 20.25
N LEU A 99 24.84 10.06 20.55
CA LEU A 99 25.25 9.61 21.87
C LEU A 99 26.64 10.14 22.25
N ALA A 100 27.59 10.13 21.32
CA ALA A 100 28.94 10.66 21.55
C ALA A 100 28.90 12.16 21.89
N LEU A 101 28.14 12.95 21.11
CA LEU A 101 27.93 14.39 21.39
C LEU A 101 27.28 14.62 22.76
N ALA A 102 26.28 13.82 23.11
CA ALA A 102 25.61 13.93 24.41
C ALA A 102 26.55 13.61 25.58
N VAL A 103 27.39 12.58 25.45
CA VAL A 103 28.40 12.22 26.46
C VAL A 103 29.44 13.33 26.60
N GLU A 104 29.93 13.89 25.49
CA GLU A 104 30.88 15.00 25.49
C GLU A 104 30.28 16.25 26.15
N GLN A 105 29.01 16.56 25.87
CA GLN A 105 28.29 17.68 26.47
C GLN A 105 28.11 17.54 27.98
N VAL A 106 27.81 16.33 28.46
CA VAL A 106 27.71 16.07 29.91
C VAL A 106 29.10 16.13 30.58
N GLY A 107 30.15 15.80 29.84
CA GLY A 107 31.55 15.87 30.29
C GLY A 107 31.89 14.87 31.38
N ASN A 108 32.95 15.16 32.15
CA ASN A 108 33.44 14.36 33.27
C ASN A 108 32.53 14.47 34.52
N ALA A 109 31.22 14.25 34.37
CA ALA A 109 30.36 14.01 35.52
C ALA A 109 30.66 12.62 36.09
N SER A 110 30.82 12.53 37.41
CA SER A 110 31.01 11.25 38.10
C SER A 110 29.88 10.27 37.75
N PHE A 111 30.24 9.02 37.45
CA PHE A 111 29.28 7.93 37.21
C PHE A 111 28.73 7.39 38.55
N ASP A 112 28.25 8.29 39.39
CA ASP A 112 27.74 7.95 40.71
C ASP A 112 26.33 7.36 40.63
N PHE A 113 26.10 6.39 41.52
CA PHE A 113 24.84 5.69 41.65
C PHE A 113 24.23 6.00 43.01
N GLN A 114 23.07 6.64 42.99
CA GLN A 114 22.33 6.98 44.20
C GLN A 114 21.47 5.80 44.63
N LYS A 115 21.70 5.31 45.85
CA LYS A 115 20.85 4.30 46.48
C LYS A 115 19.56 5.00 46.95
N ARG A 116 18.39 4.48 46.58
CA ARG A 116 17.11 4.94 47.12
C ARG A 116 16.93 4.37 48.52
N ASN A 117 16.39 5.16 49.44
CA ASN A 117 15.99 4.65 50.74
C ASN A 117 14.71 3.82 50.54
N PRO A 118 14.71 2.52 50.87
CA PRO A 118 13.52 1.69 50.74
C PRO A 118 12.43 2.19 51.70
N SER A 119 11.21 2.31 51.20
CA SER A 119 10.04 2.59 52.04
C SER A 119 9.55 1.31 52.74
N PHE A 120 8.71 1.44 53.77
CA PHE A 120 8.18 0.28 54.50
C PHE A 120 7.37 -0.72 53.63
N ASN A 121 6.91 -0.32 52.45
CA ASN A 121 6.19 -1.15 51.49
C ASN A 121 7.00 -1.39 50.20
N SER A 122 8.34 -1.31 50.27
CA SER A 122 9.16 -1.41 49.06
C SER A 122 9.22 -2.84 48.52
N THR A 123 9.23 -2.94 47.21
CA THR A 123 9.52 -4.20 46.50
C THR A 123 11.03 -4.34 46.33
N ASP A 124 11.50 -5.53 45.93
CA ASP A 124 12.93 -5.78 45.68
C ASP A 124 13.51 -4.83 44.61
N LEU A 125 12.66 -4.33 43.70
CA LEU A 125 12.98 -3.31 42.69
C LEU A 125 13.40 -1.95 43.28
N ASP A 126 12.99 -1.62 44.52
CA ASP A 126 13.33 -0.35 45.16
C ASP A 126 14.78 -0.33 45.69
N THR A 127 15.47 -1.47 45.66
CA THR A 127 16.89 -1.58 46.04
C THR A 127 17.85 -1.19 44.91
N PHE A 128 17.36 -1.11 43.66
CA PHE A 128 18.20 -0.74 42.51
C PHE A 128 18.73 0.69 42.65
N LYS A 129 20.03 0.87 42.45
CA LYS A 129 20.64 2.19 42.45
C LYS A 129 20.36 2.89 41.12
N ALA A 130 19.95 4.16 41.17
CA ALA A 130 19.76 4.96 39.97
C ALA A 130 21.04 5.75 39.66
N SER A 131 21.45 5.77 38.39
CA SER A 131 22.57 6.60 37.96
C SER A 131 22.20 8.08 38.03
N GLN A 132 23.05 8.90 38.66
CA GLN A 132 22.92 10.36 38.62
C GLN A 132 23.34 10.94 37.27
N TYR A 133 24.12 10.19 36.50
CA TYR A 133 24.54 10.55 35.14
C TYR A 133 23.39 10.39 34.14
N GLY A 134 22.57 9.35 34.30
CA GLY A 134 21.46 9.02 33.39
C GLY A 134 20.55 10.20 33.02
N PRO A 135 19.96 10.93 33.99
CA PRO A 135 19.10 12.08 33.70
C PRO A 135 19.81 13.22 32.95
N LYS A 136 21.10 13.43 33.23
CA LYS A 136 21.91 14.44 32.51
C LYS A 136 22.14 14.00 31.06
N LEU A 137 22.46 12.72 30.85
CA LEU A 137 22.66 12.15 29.53
C LEU A 137 21.38 12.17 28.69
N VAL A 138 20.24 11.77 29.27
CA VAL A 138 18.94 11.82 28.58
C VAL A 138 18.61 13.24 28.18
N ARG A 139 18.88 14.23 29.03
CA ARG A 139 18.66 15.65 28.71
C ARG A 139 19.58 16.13 27.59
N ALA A 140 20.87 15.81 27.64
CA ALA A 140 21.83 16.16 26.60
C ALA A 140 21.46 15.53 25.25
N LEU A 141 21.13 14.23 25.26
CA LEU A 141 20.71 13.50 24.06
C LEU A 141 19.42 14.06 23.46
N SER A 142 18.43 14.38 24.30
CA SER A 142 17.16 14.98 23.84
C SER A 142 17.34 16.35 23.19
N ASN A 143 18.39 17.08 23.58
CA ASN A 143 18.69 18.41 23.04
C ASN A 143 19.70 18.36 21.88
N THR A 144 20.16 17.18 21.49
CA THR A 144 21.17 17.02 20.43
C THR A 144 20.50 17.20 19.06
N THR A 145 21.02 18.16 18.28
CA THR A 145 20.59 18.41 16.90
C THR A 145 21.81 18.60 16.02
N PHE A 146 21.87 17.91 14.88
CA PHE A 146 22.92 18.06 13.89
C PHE A 146 22.48 17.52 12.52
N LYS A 147 23.25 17.84 11.48
CA LYS A 147 23.08 17.24 10.15
C LYS A 147 23.90 15.96 10.06
N GLY A 148 23.24 14.81 10.16
CA GLY A 148 23.83 13.48 10.05
C GLY A 148 23.86 12.94 8.62
N LEU A 149 24.24 11.67 8.48
CA LEU A 149 24.27 10.95 7.20
C LEU A 149 22.88 10.56 6.71
N ALA A 150 21.94 10.30 7.63
CA ALA A 150 20.55 9.97 7.32
C ALA A 150 19.64 11.20 7.18
N GLY A 151 20.19 12.42 7.31
CA GLY A 151 19.46 13.68 7.28
C GLY A 151 19.63 14.49 8.56
N GLU A 152 18.67 15.37 8.84
CA GLU A 152 18.67 16.13 10.10
C GLU A 152 18.32 15.21 11.28
N PHE A 153 19.23 15.12 12.24
CA PHE A 153 19.00 14.40 13.48
C PHE A 153 18.41 15.37 14.49
N SER A 154 17.20 15.08 14.97
CA SER A 154 16.56 15.78 16.07
C SER A 154 15.55 14.87 16.74
N LEU A 155 15.50 14.92 18.07
CA LEU A 155 14.54 14.17 18.87
C LEU A 155 13.45 15.11 19.41
N LYS A 156 12.17 14.75 19.24
CA LYS A 156 11.08 15.34 20.03
C LYS A 156 10.39 14.24 20.81
N ASP A 157 10.15 14.49 22.10
CA ASP A 157 9.52 13.52 22.99
C ASP A 157 10.22 12.14 22.99
N GLY A 158 11.54 12.15 22.81
CA GLY A 158 12.38 10.93 22.74
C GLY A 158 12.30 10.18 21.41
N GLN A 159 11.65 10.73 20.38
CA GLN A 159 11.49 10.11 19.07
C GLN A 159 12.20 10.92 17.98
N LEU A 160 12.87 10.21 17.06
CA LEU A 160 13.44 10.82 15.86
C LEU A 160 12.32 11.45 15.03
N GLN A 161 12.54 12.69 14.57
CA GLN A 161 11.57 13.36 13.71
C GLN A 161 11.28 12.56 12.43
N PRO A 162 10.05 12.64 11.90
CA PRO A 162 9.65 11.89 10.72
C PRO A 162 10.53 12.26 9.52
N SER A 163 10.93 11.26 8.74
CA SER A 163 11.68 11.47 7.50
C SER A 163 10.77 11.82 6.34
N THR A 164 11.33 12.49 5.33
CA THR A 164 10.74 12.52 3.99
C THR A 164 10.69 11.11 3.42
N PHE A 165 9.58 10.77 2.78
CA PHE A 165 9.42 9.50 2.08
C PHE A 165 9.35 9.71 0.58
N LYS A 166 9.90 8.78 -0.18
CA LYS A 166 9.69 8.63 -1.61
C LYS A 166 8.68 7.52 -1.84
N ILE A 167 7.65 7.79 -2.62
CA ILE A 167 6.69 6.79 -3.05
C ILE A 167 7.20 6.19 -4.35
N VAL A 168 7.32 4.88 -4.40
CA VAL A 168 7.90 4.16 -5.52
C VAL A 168 6.93 3.11 -6.07
N ASN A 169 7.06 2.81 -7.35
CA ASN A 169 6.33 1.76 -8.05
C ASN A 169 7.33 0.81 -8.71
N VAL A 170 7.16 -0.50 -8.49
CA VAL A 170 8.02 -1.53 -9.09
C VAL A 170 7.57 -1.80 -10.52
N ASN A 171 8.45 -1.57 -11.49
CA ASN A 171 8.15 -1.71 -12.91
C ASN A 171 9.34 -2.28 -13.71
N GLY A 172 9.05 -3.29 -14.54
CA GLY A 172 10.07 -4.02 -15.28
C GLY A 172 11.15 -4.58 -14.35
N ASN A 173 12.41 -4.35 -14.68
CA ASN A 173 13.55 -4.80 -13.87
C ASN A 173 13.95 -3.81 -12.77
N GLY A 174 13.14 -2.79 -12.47
CA GLY A 174 13.54 -1.69 -11.59
C GLY A 174 12.41 -1.11 -10.73
N VAL A 175 12.74 0.02 -10.11
CA VAL A 175 11.87 0.77 -9.22
C VAL A 175 11.83 2.20 -9.73
N SER A 176 10.63 2.77 -9.86
CA SER A 176 10.44 4.14 -10.32
C SER A 176 9.85 5.00 -9.20
N SER A 177 10.41 6.18 -8.97
CA SER A 177 9.80 7.18 -8.08
C SER A 177 8.53 7.73 -8.71
N VAL A 178 7.43 7.78 -7.96
CA VAL A 178 6.17 8.36 -8.44
C VAL A 178 5.78 9.66 -7.74
N ALA A 179 6.24 9.85 -6.51
CA ALA A 179 6.02 11.04 -5.69
C ALA A 179 6.89 11.03 -4.44
N PHE A 180 6.78 12.08 -3.64
CA PHE A 180 7.36 12.21 -2.32
C PHE A 180 6.28 12.59 -1.31
N TRP A 181 6.53 12.31 -0.04
CA TRP A 181 5.71 12.76 1.07
C TRP A 181 6.60 13.43 2.11
N THR A 182 6.21 14.62 2.56
CA THR A 182 6.87 15.32 3.66
C THR A 182 5.87 15.55 4.81
N PRO A 183 6.35 15.66 6.05
CA PRO A 183 5.49 15.98 7.19
C PRO A 183 4.76 17.33 7.04
N GLU A 184 5.39 18.31 6.39
CA GLU A 184 4.89 19.68 6.30
C GLU A 184 3.88 19.88 5.17
N THR A 185 4.09 19.23 4.01
CA THR A 185 3.28 19.48 2.80
C THR A 185 2.49 18.27 2.33
N GLY A 186 2.67 17.09 2.94
CA GLY A 186 2.04 15.87 2.47
C GLY A 186 2.62 15.40 1.13
N MET A 187 1.78 14.87 0.25
CA MET A 187 2.20 14.33 -1.05
C MET A 187 2.58 15.42 -2.06
N VAL A 188 3.78 15.31 -2.64
CA VAL A 188 4.30 16.21 -3.69
C VAL A 188 4.96 15.40 -4.80
N LYS A 189 4.91 15.90 -6.04
CA LYS A 189 5.51 15.21 -7.20
C LYS A 189 7.04 15.26 -7.22
N THR A 190 7.61 16.41 -6.85
CA THR A 190 9.06 16.66 -6.85
C THR A 190 9.47 17.46 -5.62
N LEU A 191 10.67 17.18 -5.12
CA LEU A 191 11.33 17.95 -4.06
C LEU A 191 12.16 19.05 -4.71
N ASN A 192 11.60 20.18 -5.15
CA ASN A 192 12.43 21.37 -5.47
C ASN A 192 11.72 22.74 -5.37
N SER A 193 12.35 23.54 -4.50
CA SER A 193 12.46 24.99 -4.25
C SER A 193 11.30 25.95 -4.53
N THR A 194 10.86 26.62 -3.46
CA THR A 194 10.25 27.96 -3.46
C THR A 194 9.16 28.15 -4.51
N ASN A 195 8.07 27.41 -4.35
CA ASN A 195 6.75 28.00 -4.48
C ASN A 195 5.85 27.23 -3.54
N ILE A 196 5.15 27.98 -2.69
CA ILE A 196 4.02 27.53 -1.91
C ILE A 196 3.16 26.69 -2.85
N SER A 197 3.22 25.36 -2.73
CA SER A 197 2.18 24.53 -3.32
C SER A 197 0.98 24.77 -2.42
N ILE A 198 0.18 25.71 -2.90
CA ILE A 198 -1.22 25.93 -2.55
C ILE A 198 -1.78 24.60 -2.08
N LEU A 199 -2.42 24.59 -0.90
CA LEU A 199 -3.33 23.52 -0.51
C LEU A 199 -4.24 23.25 -1.72
N SER A 200 -3.89 22.30 -2.57
CA SER A 200 -4.75 21.89 -3.66
C SER A 200 -5.82 21.05 -2.99
N THR A 201 -6.88 21.73 -2.56
CA THR A 201 -8.23 21.21 -2.30
C THR A 201 -8.88 20.67 -3.59
N SER A 202 -8.08 20.08 -4.48
CA SER A 202 -8.48 19.40 -5.70
C SER A 202 -8.08 17.95 -5.54
N GLU A 203 -9.06 17.06 -5.57
CA GLU A 203 -9.00 15.62 -5.25
C GLU A 203 -8.09 14.79 -6.17
N LYS A 204 -7.24 15.41 -7.00
CA LYS A 204 -6.28 14.73 -7.87
C LYS A 204 -4.86 15.18 -7.57
N PHE A 205 -4.13 14.33 -6.85
CA PHE A 205 -2.68 14.42 -6.74
C PHE A 205 -2.05 14.24 -8.11
N ASP A 206 -1.18 15.16 -8.51
CA ASP A 206 -0.48 15.13 -9.79
C ASP A 206 0.71 14.15 -9.73
N LEU A 207 0.41 12.85 -9.58
CA LEU A 207 1.38 11.77 -9.46
C LEU A 207 1.93 11.37 -10.83
N ILE A 208 3.16 10.85 -10.87
CA ILE A 208 3.61 10.10 -12.05
C ILE A 208 2.71 8.86 -12.19
N PRO A 209 2.29 8.48 -13.42
CA PRO A 209 1.42 7.33 -13.63
C PRO A 209 1.94 6.06 -12.95
N ILE A 210 1.08 5.42 -12.17
CA ILE A 210 1.37 4.16 -11.48
C ILE A 210 0.96 3.02 -12.40
N ILE A 211 1.86 2.04 -12.56
CA ILE A 211 1.53 0.77 -13.21
C ILE A 211 1.09 -0.18 -12.10
N TRP A 212 -0.11 -0.71 -12.24
CA TRP A 212 -0.69 -1.68 -11.30
C TRP A 212 -0.34 -3.11 -11.70
N PRO A 213 -0.48 -4.08 -10.78
CA PRO A 213 -0.42 -5.50 -11.12
C PRO A 213 -1.30 -5.82 -12.35
N GLY A 214 -0.80 -6.69 -13.23
CA GLY A 214 -1.41 -6.93 -14.55
C GLY A 214 -1.07 -5.90 -15.63
N GLY A 215 -0.34 -4.82 -15.32
CA GLY A 215 0.19 -3.86 -16.32
C GLY A 215 -0.77 -2.72 -16.69
N LEU A 216 -1.80 -2.48 -15.89
CA LEU A 216 -2.76 -1.41 -16.13
C LEU A 216 -2.33 -0.06 -15.53
N LEU A 217 -2.77 1.02 -16.17
CA LEU A 217 -2.62 2.39 -15.66
C LEU A 217 -3.84 2.86 -14.85
N SER A 218 -5.01 2.23 -15.06
CA SER A 218 -6.22 2.51 -14.30
C SER A 218 -6.12 1.93 -12.90
N VAL A 219 -6.45 2.75 -11.89
CA VAL A 219 -6.51 2.32 -10.49
C VAL A 219 -7.51 1.16 -10.34
N PRO A 220 -7.10 0.00 -9.80
CA PRO A 220 -8.00 -1.11 -9.52
C PRO A 220 -9.12 -0.65 -8.58
N LYS A 221 -10.37 -0.93 -8.96
CA LYS A 221 -11.56 -0.59 -8.15
C LYS A 221 -11.83 -1.71 -7.15
N GLY A 222 -11.19 -1.63 -5.98
CA GLY A 222 -11.52 -2.46 -4.81
C GLY A 222 -11.02 -3.90 -4.86
N TRP A 223 -11.43 -4.70 -3.87
CA TRP A 223 -11.09 -6.13 -3.76
C TRP A 223 -11.70 -6.87 -4.93
N GLU A 224 -10.86 -7.36 -5.84
CA GLU A 224 -11.29 -8.29 -6.87
C GLU A 224 -11.88 -9.53 -6.18
N ILE A 225 -13.15 -9.83 -6.43
CA ILE A 225 -13.64 -11.19 -6.21
C ILE A 225 -12.79 -12.04 -7.16
N PRO A 226 -12.06 -13.05 -6.66
CA PRO A 226 -11.03 -13.76 -7.45
C PRO A 226 -11.54 -14.09 -8.84
N THR A 227 -10.69 -14.01 -9.87
CA THR A 227 -11.04 -14.26 -11.28
C THR A 227 -11.66 -15.65 -11.57
N ASN A 228 -11.66 -16.55 -10.59
CA ASN A 228 -12.43 -17.82 -10.55
C ASN A 228 -13.79 -17.71 -9.82
N GLY A 229 -14.22 -16.51 -9.49
CA GLY A 229 -15.41 -16.20 -8.72
C GLY A 229 -16.67 -16.31 -9.57
N LYS A 230 -17.72 -16.89 -8.98
CA LYS A 230 -19.05 -17.01 -9.57
C LYS A 230 -19.53 -15.63 -10.04
N ARG A 231 -19.67 -15.43 -11.36
CA ARG A 231 -20.30 -14.24 -11.95
C ARG A 231 -21.75 -14.20 -11.50
N LEU A 232 -22.27 -13.01 -11.17
CA LEU A 232 -23.66 -12.89 -10.73
C LEU A 232 -24.61 -13.22 -11.88
N LYS A 233 -25.54 -14.11 -11.61
CA LYS A 233 -26.63 -14.50 -12.49
C LYS A 233 -27.78 -13.50 -12.35
N ILE A 234 -27.88 -12.56 -13.28
CA ILE A 234 -28.91 -11.52 -13.26
C ILE A 234 -30.06 -11.94 -14.15
N GLY A 235 -31.20 -12.27 -13.55
CA GLY A 235 -32.42 -12.64 -14.27
C GLY A 235 -33.06 -11.42 -14.95
N VAL A 236 -33.43 -11.55 -16.22
CA VAL A 236 -34.13 -10.50 -16.97
C VAL A 236 -35.43 -11.03 -17.59
N PRO A 237 -36.54 -10.27 -17.55
CA PRO A 237 -37.81 -10.70 -18.12
C PRO A 237 -37.73 -10.77 -19.65
N VAL A 238 -38.44 -11.73 -20.25
CA VAL A 238 -38.65 -11.79 -21.69
C VAL A 238 -40.06 -11.36 -22.01
N LYS A 239 -40.20 -10.30 -22.81
CA LYS A 239 -41.49 -9.75 -23.24
C LYS A 239 -41.56 -9.60 -24.75
N VAL A 240 -42.78 -9.75 -25.28
CA VAL A 240 -43.11 -9.46 -26.69
C VAL A 240 -43.50 -7.99 -26.89
N ALA A 241 -44.02 -7.33 -25.85
CA ALA A 241 -44.43 -5.93 -25.85
C ALA A 241 -43.69 -5.13 -24.75
N PHE A 242 -43.51 -3.82 -24.95
CA PHE A 242 -42.78 -2.92 -24.04
C PHE A 242 -41.28 -3.24 -23.91
N THR A 243 -40.61 -3.43 -25.04
CA THR A 243 -39.19 -3.78 -25.09
C THR A 243 -38.26 -2.58 -24.84
N GLU A 244 -38.80 -1.39 -24.60
CA GLU A 244 -38.04 -0.18 -24.29
C GLU A 244 -37.31 -0.30 -22.94
N PHE A 245 -37.87 -1.05 -21.99
CA PHE A 245 -37.28 -1.26 -20.67
C PHE A 245 -36.27 -2.40 -20.65
N VAL A 246 -36.63 -3.55 -21.24
CA VAL A 246 -35.77 -4.71 -21.42
C VAL A 246 -36.09 -5.36 -22.76
N LYS A 247 -35.07 -5.53 -23.59
CA LYS A 247 -35.11 -6.22 -24.88
C LYS A 247 -34.05 -7.30 -24.89
N VAL A 248 -34.51 -8.52 -25.13
CA VAL A 248 -33.64 -9.70 -25.28
C VAL A 248 -33.58 -10.06 -26.76
N ALA A 249 -32.42 -9.95 -27.36
CA ALA A 249 -32.17 -10.30 -28.77
C ALA A 249 -31.16 -11.44 -28.83
N LYS A 250 -31.54 -12.55 -29.44
CA LYS A 250 -30.62 -13.68 -29.65
C LYS A 250 -29.88 -13.49 -30.97
N ASN A 251 -28.55 -13.37 -30.91
CA ASN A 251 -27.73 -13.37 -32.10
C ASN A 251 -27.55 -14.81 -32.59
N LEU A 252 -28.18 -15.15 -33.72
CA LEU A 252 -28.19 -16.49 -34.28
C LEU A 252 -26.81 -16.94 -34.78
N SER A 253 -25.92 -16.00 -35.11
CA SER A 253 -24.58 -16.29 -35.65
C SER A 253 -23.56 -16.65 -34.56
N THR A 254 -23.70 -16.06 -33.37
CA THR A 254 -22.78 -16.25 -32.23
C THR A 254 -23.40 -17.03 -31.08
N ASN A 255 -24.69 -17.36 -31.16
CA ASN A 255 -25.51 -17.93 -30.09
C ASN A 255 -25.45 -17.14 -28.76
N THR A 256 -25.07 -15.86 -28.84
CA THR A 256 -25.02 -14.95 -27.69
C THR A 256 -26.34 -14.21 -27.55
N THR A 257 -26.71 -13.93 -26.31
CA THR A 257 -27.92 -13.15 -26.01
C THR A 257 -27.52 -11.72 -25.68
N ASP A 258 -28.02 -10.78 -26.47
CA ASP A 258 -27.84 -9.36 -26.23
C ASP A 258 -29.05 -8.83 -25.46
N VAL A 259 -28.78 -8.09 -24.38
CA VAL A 259 -29.79 -7.58 -23.45
C VAL A 259 -29.62 -6.07 -23.34
N THR A 260 -30.62 -5.33 -23.78
CA THR A 260 -30.61 -3.86 -23.93
C THR A 260 -31.91 -3.25 -23.40
N GLY A 261 -31.97 -1.94 -23.20
CA GLY A 261 -33.17 -1.22 -22.77
C GLY A 261 -32.92 -0.35 -21.54
N PHE A 262 -33.89 0.52 -21.23
CA PHE A 262 -33.76 1.55 -20.20
C PHE A 262 -33.34 0.98 -18.82
N SER A 263 -33.98 -0.10 -18.36
CA SER A 263 -33.66 -0.70 -17.06
C SER A 263 -32.25 -1.30 -17.03
N ILE A 264 -31.77 -1.78 -18.19
CA ILE A 264 -30.43 -2.33 -18.35
C ILE A 264 -29.38 -1.21 -18.32
N ASP A 265 -29.67 -0.10 -18.98
CA ASP A 265 -28.78 1.06 -19.02
C ASP A 265 -28.67 1.71 -17.63
N VAL A 266 -29.79 1.84 -16.91
CA VAL A 266 -29.78 2.30 -15.50
C VAL A 266 -28.96 1.37 -14.60
N PHE A 267 -29.12 0.05 -14.75
CA PHE A 267 -28.33 -0.92 -13.99
C PHE A 267 -26.83 -0.79 -14.29
N LYS A 268 -26.44 -0.72 -15.58
CA LYS A 268 -25.03 -0.51 -15.97
C LYS A 268 -24.48 0.82 -15.44
N ALA A 269 -25.25 1.89 -15.54
CA ALA A 269 -24.86 3.20 -14.99
C ALA A 269 -24.67 3.15 -13.46
N ALA A 270 -25.53 2.42 -12.74
CA ALA A 270 -25.35 2.20 -11.30
C ALA A 270 -24.04 1.45 -11.00
N LEU A 271 -23.69 0.45 -11.80
CA LEU A 271 -22.43 -0.28 -11.67
C LEU A 271 -21.20 0.59 -11.92
N GLU A 272 -21.26 1.55 -12.85
CA GLU A 272 -20.15 2.48 -13.12
C GLU A 272 -19.78 3.35 -11.91
N VAL A 273 -20.76 3.63 -11.04
CA VAL A 273 -20.61 4.43 -9.81
C VAL A 273 -20.13 3.58 -8.63
N LEU A 274 -20.21 2.25 -8.69
CA LEU A 274 -19.79 1.40 -7.58
C LEU A 274 -18.29 1.53 -7.30
N PRO A 275 -17.87 1.47 -6.03
CA PRO A 275 -16.46 1.52 -5.65
C PRO A 275 -15.73 0.18 -5.87
N TYR A 276 -16.42 -0.82 -6.44
CA TYR A 276 -15.88 -2.13 -6.74
C TYR A 276 -16.42 -2.65 -8.07
N ASP A 277 -15.63 -3.49 -8.76
CA ASP A 277 -16.08 -4.19 -9.96
C ASP A 277 -17.03 -5.34 -9.58
N LEU A 278 -18.13 -5.46 -10.31
CA LEU A 278 -19.15 -6.50 -10.11
C LEU A 278 -19.33 -7.29 -11.41
N PRO A 279 -18.70 -8.46 -11.60
CA PRO A 279 -18.88 -9.25 -12.80
C PRO A 279 -20.25 -9.96 -12.79
N PHE A 280 -21.02 -9.83 -13.87
CA PHE A 280 -22.37 -10.36 -13.98
C PHE A 280 -22.68 -10.87 -15.39
N ASP A 281 -23.64 -11.78 -15.50
CA ASP A 281 -24.23 -12.25 -16.75
C ASP A 281 -25.74 -12.05 -16.71
N PHE A 282 -26.29 -11.49 -17.79
CA PHE A 282 -27.74 -11.45 -17.96
C PHE A 282 -28.25 -12.80 -18.46
N ILE A 283 -29.22 -13.36 -17.74
CA ILE A 283 -29.85 -14.62 -18.08
C ILE A 283 -31.33 -14.36 -18.33
N PRO A 284 -31.82 -14.51 -19.58
CA PRO A 284 -33.23 -14.35 -19.88
C PRO A 284 -34.07 -15.41 -19.18
N PHE A 285 -35.15 -14.98 -18.54
CA PHE A 285 -36.15 -15.87 -17.97
C PHE A 285 -37.08 -16.38 -19.07
N ALA A 286 -36.57 -17.35 -19.84
CA ALA A 286 -37.21 -17.87 -21.04
C ALA A 286 -37.32 -19.40 -21.04
N LYS A 287 -38.32 -19.92 -21.74
CA LYS A 287 -38.45 -21.33 -22.09
C LYS A 287 -37.49 -21.69 -23.24
N PRO A 288 -37.29 -23.00 -23.53
CA PRO A 288 -36.45 -23.43 -24.65
C PRO A 288 -36.83 -22.85 -26.02
N ASP A 289 -38.09 -22.48 -26.21
CA ASP A 289 -38.62 -21.84 -27.43
C ASP A 289 -38.38 -20.32 -27.49
N GLY A 290 -37.76 -19.73 -26.45
CA GLY A 290 -37.47 -18.30 -26.35
C GLY A 290 -38.63 -17.44 -25.84
N THR A 291 -39.77 -18.03 -25.50
CA THR A 291 -40.91 -17.31 -24.89
C THR A 291 -40.71 -17.14 -23.39
N SER A 292 -41.45 -16.23 -22.74
CA SER A 292 -41.34 -16.00 -21.29
C SER A 292 -41.55 -17.29 -20.48
N ALA A 293 -40.67 -17.52 -19.50
CA ALA A 293 -40.77 -18.65 -18.58
C ALA A 293 -41.83 -18.47 -17.48
N GLY A 294 -42.39 -17.27 -17.30
CA GLY A 294 -43.43 -17.02 -16.31
C GLY A 294 -43.76 -15.54 -16.12
N THR A 295 -44.36 -15.22 -14.98
CA THR A 295 -44.70 -13.86 -14.55
C THR A 295 -43.53 -13.19 -13.83
N TYR A 296 -43.66 -11.89 -13.52
CA TYR A 296 -42.69 -11.18 -12.68
C TYR A 296 -42.54 -11.79 -11.29
N ASN A 297 -43.63 -12.28 -10.71
CA ASN A 297 -43.58 -12.95 -9.41
C ASN A 297 -42.75 -14.24 -9.50
N ASP A 298 -42.90 -15.00 -10.59
CA ASP A 298 -42.13 -16.22 -10.81
C ASP A 298 -40.64 -15.92 -11.01
N LEU A 299 -40.32 -14.84 -11.74
CA LEU A 299 -38.96 -14.35 -11.93
C LEU A 299 -38.32 -13.90 -10.61
N VAL A 300 -39.03 -13.10 -9.81
CA VAL A 300 -38.55 -12.68 -8.49
C VAL A 300 -38.42 -13.88 -7.55
N TYR A 301 -39.32 -14.85 -7.65
CA TYR A 301 -39.23 -16.08 -6.87
C TYR A 301 -38.00 -16.93 -7.21
N GLN A 302 -37.46 -16.84 -8.44
CA GLN A 302 -36.19 -17.49 -8.78
C GLN A 302 -35.00 -16.92 -7.97
N VAL A 303 -35.08 -15.68 -7.50
CA VAL A 303 -34.07 -15.11 -6.59
C VAL A 303 -34.15 -15.76 -5.22
N TYR A 304 -35.36 -15.99 -4.70
CA TYR A 304 -35.58 -16.72 -3.45
C TYR A 304 -35.09 -18.18 -3.54
N LEU A 305 -35.20 -18.80 -4.72
CA LEU A 305 -34.69 -20.15 -4.99
C LEU A 305 -33.17 -20.19 -5.27
N GLU A 306 -32.48 -19.04 -5.25
CA GLU A 306 -31.04 -18.90 -5.56
C GLU A 306 -30.64 -19.31 -6.98
N GLU A 307 -31.60 -19.40 -7.91
CA GLU A 307 -31.35 -19.66 -9.34
C GLU A 307 -30.79 -18.40 -10.04
N PHE A 308 -31.24 -17.23 -9.59
CA PHE A 308 -30.66 -15.92 -9.92
C PHE A 308 -30.16 -15.22 -8.65
N ASP A 309 -29.04 -14.52 -8.76
CA ASP A 309 -28.50 -13.74 -7.64
C ASP A 309 -29.22 -12.38 -7.51
N ALA A 310 -29.78 -11.85 -8.61
CA ALA A 310 -30.65 -10.67 -8.64
C ALA A 310 -31.49 -10.63 -9.92
N VAL A 311 -32.43 -9.68 -10.02
CA VAL A 311 -33.26 -9.46 -11.21
C VAL A 311 -33.26 -7.99 -11.63
N VAL A 312 -33.25 -7.74 -12.94
CA VAL A 312 -33.30 -6.39 -13.52
C VAL A 312 -34.41 -6.31 -14.55
N GLY A 313 -35.26 -5.30 -14.42
CA GLY A 313 -36.33 -5.00 -15.36
C GLY A 313 -37.30 -3.97 -14.82
N ASP A 314 -38.42 -3.79 -15.51
CA ASP A 314 -39.59 -3.00 -15.13
C ASP A 314 -40.44 -3.72 -14.05
N ILE A 315 -39.81 -4.05 -12.92
CA ILE A 315 -40.42 -4.80 -11.82
C ILE A 315 -41.18 -3.83 -10.91
N ASN A 316 -42.50 -3.99 -10.82
CA ASN A 316 -43.33 -3.23 -9.89
C ASN A 316 -43.53 -4.02 -8.59
N TYR A 317 -43.27 -3.37 -7.45
CA TYR A 317 -43.56 -3.92 -6.14
C TYR A 317 -44.85 -3.32 -5.58
N TYR A 318 -45.83 -4.17 -5.26
CA TYR A 318 -47.03 -3.78 -4.54
C TYR A 318 -47.01 -4.41 -3.14
N SER A 319 -46.82 -3.59 -2.11
CA SER A 319 -47.10 -4.00 -0.73
C SER A 319 -48.60 -3.92 -0.50
N LYS A 320 -49.19 -5.02 -0.02
CA LYS A 320 -50.47 -4.97 0.70
C LYS A 320 -50.23 -4.53 2.14
#